data_AF-A0A0G0M7Y2-F1
#
_entry.id   AF-A0A0G0M7Y2-F1
#
_cell.length_a   1.000
_cell.length_b   1.000
_cell.length_c   1.000
_cell.angle_alpha   90.00
_cell.angle_beta   90.00
_cell.angle_gamma   90.00
#
_symmetry.space_group_name_H-M   'P 1'
#
loop_
_entity.id
_entity.type
_entity.pdbx_description
1 polymer ?
#
loop_
_entity_poly.entity_id
_entity_poly.type
_entity_poly.pdbx_seq_one_letter_code
_entity_poly.pdbx_strand_id
1 'polypeptide(L)'
;VGFENHGGRTYLSDKNQAFAKVIKGHGNNGEDQTEGIHYKNAIGSYLHGPILPKNPELTDLLLALAFEEKYGKKFHLEPLDDSMEQKAREAIIEKIK
;
A
#
# COMPACT_ATOMS: atom_id res chain seq x y z
N VAL A 1 -1.31 6.10 0.64
CA VAL A 1 -1.11 7.31 -0.19
C VAL A 1 0.10 7.11 -1.08
N GLY A 2 0.00 7.46 -2.35
CA GLY A 2 1.11 7.43 -3.30
C GLY A 2 0.77 8.25 -4.54
N PHE A 3 1.55 8.09 -5.60
CA PHE A 3 1.32 8.75 -6.88
C PHE A 3 1.25 7.69 -7.99
N GLU A 4 0.24 7.77 -8.86
CA GLU A 4 0.10 6.86 -10.00
C GLU A 4 0.41 7.60 -11.31
N ASN A 5 1.11 6.93 -12.24
CA ASN A 5 1.33 7.45 -13.60
C ASN A 5 1.63 6.28 -14.55
N HIS A 6 0.57 5.61 -15.00
CA HIS A 6 0.68 4.46 -15.90
C HIS A 6 -0.38 4.53 -17.00
N GLY A 7 -0.04 4.03 -18.18
CA GLY A 7 -1.00 3.79 -19.27
C GLY A 7 -1.59 2.39 -19.28
N GLY A 8 -1.00 1.45 -18.52
CA GLY A 8 -1.48 0.08 -18.40
C GLY A 8 -2.80 0.01 -17.61
N ARG A 9 -3.65 -0.95 -17.95
CA ARG A 9 -4.90 -1.22 -17.23
C ARG A 9 -4.88 -2.67 -16.74
N THR A 10 -4.94 -2.85 -15.44
CA THR A 10 -4.98 -4.15 -14.79
C THR A 10 -6.43 -4.55 -14.51
N TYR A 11 -6.78 -5.79 -14.83
CA TYR A 11 -8.09 -6.38 -14.55
C TYR A 11 -7.86 -7.62 -13.70
N LEU A 12 -8.31 -7.58 -12.45
CA LEU A 12 -8.22 -8.72 -11.54
C LEU A 12 -9.31 -9.74 -11.87
N SER A 13 -8.94 -11.01 -11.91
CA SER A 13 -9.91 -12.11 -12.03
C SER A 13 -10.81 -12.22 -10.80
N ASP A 14 -10.28 -11.91 -9.62
CA ASP A 14 -11.01 -11.77 -8.36
C ASP A 14 -10.74 -10.40 -7.74
N LYS A 15 -11.77 -9.54 -7.71
CA LYS A 15 -11.66 -8.18 -7.14
C LYS A 15 -11.42 -8.20 -5.63
N ASN A 16 -11.69 -9.31 -4.93
CA ASN A 16 -11.36 -9.43 -3.50
C ASN A 16 -9.85 -9.49 -3.25
N GLN A 17 -9.05 -9.76 -4.29
CA GLN A 17 -7.60 -9.70 -4.22
C GLN A 17 -7.05 -8.31 -4.49
N ALA A 18 -7.89 -7.28 -4.65
CA ALA A 18 -7.40 -5.91 -4.73
C ALA A 18 -6.59 -5.55 -3.48
N PHE A 19 -5.45 -4.88 -3.68
CA PHE A 19 -4.63 -4.44 -2.55
C PHE A 19 -5.34 -3.34 -1.75
N ALA A 20 -6.00 -2.40 -2.43
CA ALA A 20 -6.73 -1.32 -1.78
C ALA A 20 -7.98 -0.92 -2.57
N LYS A 21 -8.88 -0.21 -1.89
CA LYS A 21 -9.95 0.57 -2.53
C LYS A 21 -9.45 1.98 -2.81
N VAL A 22 -9.79 2.51 -3.98
CA VAL A 22 -9.42 3.87 -4.37
C VAL A 22 -10.41 4.85 -3.75
N ILE A 23 -9.90 5.81 -2.99
CA ILE A 23 -10.69 6.95 -2.49
C ILE A 23 -10.60 8.12 -3.48
N LYS A 24 -9.41 8.37 -4.04
CA LYS A 24 -9.16 9.36 -5.10
C LYS A 24 -8.02 8.87 -6.00
N GLY A 25 -8.20 8.98 -7.31
CA GLY A 25 -7.31 8.41 -8.32
C GLY A 25 -8.03 7.47 -9.28
N HIS A 26 -7.28 6.72 -10.10
CA HIS A 26 -7.79 5.76 -11.08
C HIS A 26 -7.55 4.30 -10.65
N GLY A 27 -6.41 4.03 -10.01
CA GLY A 27 -6.00 2.70 -9.58
C GLY A 27 -5.77 1.77 -10.77
N ASN A 28 -6.17 0.50 -10.62
CA ASN A 28 -5.88 -0.56 -11.57
C ASN A 28 -6.29 -0.24 -13.03
N ASN A 29 -7.47 0.36 -13.23
CA ASN A 29 -8.01 0.57 -14.58
C ASN A 29 -8.90 1.82 -14.75
N GLY A 30 -9.13 2.60 -13.69
CA GLY A 30 -9.96 3.81 -13.74
C GLY A 30 -11.46 3.56 -13.62
N GLU A 31 -11.92 2.30 -13.56
CA GLU A 31 -13.35 1.95 -13.53
C GLU A 31 -13.71 1.14 -12.27
N ASP A 32 -12.84 0.20 -11.87
CA ASP A 32 -13.12 -0.74 -10.78
C ASP A 32 -13.02 -0.15 -9.38
N GLN A 33 -12.49 1.06 -9.23
CA GLN A 33 -12.20 1.71 -7.93
C GLN A 33 -11.34 0.85 -7.00
N THR A 34 -10.47 0.02 -7.57
CA THR A 34 -9.49 -0.81 -6.86
C THR A 34 -8.08 -0.45 -7.28
N GLU A 35 -7.12 -0.64 -6.38
CA GLU A 35 -5.70 -0.41 -6.64
C GLU A 35 -4.91 -1.66 -6.30
N GLY A 36 -3.98 -2.00 -7.18
CA GLY A 36 -3.03 -3.09 -7.01
C GLY A 36 -3.65 -4.48 -6.82
N ILE A 37 -2.83 -5.41 -6.36
CA ILE A 37 -3.18 -6.78 -6.02
C ILE A 37 -2.49 -7.19 -4.71
N HIS A 38 -3.18 -7.94 -3.88
CA HIS A 38 -2.66 -8.60 -2.69
C HIS A 38 -2.95 -10.09 -2.79
N TYR A 39 -1.90 -10.89 -2.99
CA TYR A 39 -1.99 -12.33 -3.13
C TYR A 39 -0.96 -13.01 -2.22
N LYS A 40 -1.44 -13.68 -1.16
CA LYS A 40 -0.58 -14.17 -0.07
C LYS A 40 0.26 -13.00 0.46
N ASN A 41 1.59 -13.13 0.53
CA ASN A 41 2.48 -12.05 0.97
C ASN A 41 3.00 -11.17 -0.19
N ALA A 42 2.48 -11.35 -1.41
CA ALA A 42 2.85 -10.53 -2.56
C ALA A 42 1.87 -9.36 -2.72
N ILE A 43 2.43 -8.14 -2.76
CA ILE A 43 1.69 -6.90 -3.01
C ILE A 43 2.20 -6.28 -4.31
N GLY A 44 1.30 -6.10 -5.28
CA GLY A 44 1.54 -5.32 -6.49
C GLY A 44 0.75 -4.02 -6.42
N SER A 45 1.33 -2.91 -6.87
CA SER A 45 0.73 -1.57 -6.76
C SER A 45 1.30 -0.67 -7.85
N TYR A 46 0.46 0.19 -8.44
CA TYR A 46 0.87 1.29 -9.33
C TYR A 46 1.32 2.53 -8.56
N LEU A 47 1.07 2.60 -7.26
CA LEU A 47 1.63 3.66 -6.42
C LEU A 47 3.16 3.73 -6.52
N HIS A 48 3.64 4.82 -7.11
CA HIS A 48 5.03 5.23 -7.18
C HIS A 48 5.40 6.21 -6.06
N GLY A 49 6.68 6.58 -6.04
CA GLY A 49 7.30 7.40 -5.02
C GLY A 49 7.74 6.58 -3.82
N PRO A 50 8.04 7.23 -2.67
CA PRO A 50 8.37 6.53 -1.44
C PRO A 50 7.10 5.91 -0.84
N ILE A 51 6.63 4.80 -1.40
CA ILE A 51 5.42 4.10 -0.94
C ILE A 51 5.59 3.62 0.51
N LEU A 52 6.75 3.10 0.89
CA LEU A 52 6.96 2.58 2.24
C LEU A 52 7.00 3.71 3.30
N PRO A 53 7.83 4.77 3.17
CA PRO A 53 7.86 5.85 4.17
C PRO A 53 6.55 6.64 4.30
N LYS A 54 5.70 6.69 3.26
CA LYS A 54 4.40 7.37 3.32
C LYS A 54 3.26 6.47 3.81
N ASN A 55 3.54 5.18 4.01
CA ASN A 55 2.58 4.18 4.47
C ASN A 55 3.33 3.28 5.49
N PRO A 56 3.66 3.80 6.68
CA PRO A 56 4.44 3.05 7.69
C PRO A 56 3.77 1.71 8.03
N GLU A 57 2.44 1.65 8.03
CA GLU A 57 1.70 0.41 8.31
C GLU A 57 1.94 -0.68 7.25
N LEU A 58 2.15 -0.29 5.99
CA LEU A 58 2.53 -1.23 4.93
C LEU A 58 3.97 -1.72 5.12
N THR A 59 4.86 -0.83 5.54
CA THR A 59 6.26 -1.17 5.83
C THR A 59 6.35 -2.18 6.97
N ASP A 60 5.64 -1.92 8.06
CA ASP A 60 5.58 -2.81 9.22
C ASP A 60 4.98 -4.17 8.88
N LEU A 61 3.92 -4.20 8.07
CA LEU A 61 3.35 -5.45 7.58
C LEU A 61 4.40 -6.28 6.83
N LEU A 62 5.14 -5.68 5.89
CA LEU A 62 6.15 -6.40 5.10
C LEU A 62 7.31 -6.90 5.98
N LEU A 63 7.76 -6.09 6.94
CA LEU A 63 8.81 -6.48 7.89
C LEU A 63 8.35 -7.63 8.79
N ALA A 64 7.14 -7.54 9.35
CA ALA A 64 6.57 -8.61 10.17
C ALA A 64 6.48 -9.91 9.39
N LEU A 65 5.92 -9.90 8.17
CA LEU A 65 5.82 -11.09 7.32
C LEU A 65 7.20 -11.69 7.01
N ALA A 66 8.21 -10.85 6.73
CA ALA A 66 9.58 -11.32 6.47
C ALA A 66 10.22 -11.97 7.71
N PHE A 67 10.00 -11.40 8.89
CA PHE A 67 10.50 -11.97 10.14
C PHE A 67 9.78 -13.26 10.54
N GLU A 68 8.46 -13.32 10.33
CA GLU A 68 7.66 -14.52 10.59
C GLU A 68 8.13 -15.69 9.71
N GLU A 69 8.35 -15.45 8.41
CA GLU A 69 8.87 -16.46 7.49
C GLU A 69 10.28 -16.91 7.89
N LYS A 70 11.16 -15.95 8.23
CA LYS A 70 12.55 -16.26 8.59
C LYS A 70 12.69 -17.04 9.90
N TYR A 71 11.86 -16.73 10.90
CA TYR A 71 12.00 -17.27 12.26
C TYR A 71 10.92 -18.28 12.65
N GLY A 72 9.93 -18.54 11.80
CA GLY A 72 8.89 -19.54 12.02
C GLY A 72 7.97 -19.26 13.22
N LYS A 73 7.88 -18.00 13.66
CA LYS A 73 7.05 -17.58 14.79
C LYS A 73 6.47 -16.19 14.53
N LYS A 74 5.31 -15.91 15.12
CA LYS A 74 4.72 -14.59 15.07
C LYS A 74 5.71 -13.52 15.54
N PHE A 75 5.78 -12.42 14.81
CA PHE A 75 6.70 -11.34 15.10
C PHE A 75 5.92 -10.06 15.37
N HIS A 76 6.25 -9.39 16.48
CA HIS A 76 5.67 -8.11 16.84
C HIS A 76 6.76 -7.05 16.73
N LEU A 77 6.49 -6.00 15.95
CA LEU A 77 7.35 -4.82 15.88
C LEU A 77 7.01 -3.91 17.06
N GLU A 78 8.03 -3.48 17.79
CA GLU A 78 7.86 -2.44 18.80
C GLU A 78 7.51 -1.12 18.09
N PRO A 79 6.47 -0.39 18.55
CA PRO A 79 6.07 0.87 17.93
C PRO A 79 7.21 1.90 17.94
N LEU A 80 7.37 2.60 16.82
CA LEU A 80 8.24 3.76 16.69
C LEU A 80 7.42 5.05 16.62
N ASP A 81 8.09 6.18 16.76
CA ASP A 81 7.46 7.48 16.53
C ASP A 81 7.31 7.74 15.02
N ASP A 82 6.10 7.49 14.49
CA ASP A 82 5.74 7.75 13.09
C ASP A 82 5.25 9.20 12.84
N SER A 83 5.48 10.13 13.78
CA SER A 83 4.91 11.48 13.69
C SER A 83 5.31 12.23 12.42
N MET A 84 6.48 11.93 11.84
CA MET A 84 6.95 12.57 10.61
C MET A 84 6.31 11.96 9.36
N GLU A 85 6.19 10.64 9.31
CA GLU A 85 5.56 9.85 8.27
C GLU A 85 4.08 10.23 8.17
N GLN A 86 3.40 10.34 9.32
CA GLN A 86 2.01 10.75 9.38
C GLN A 86 1.81 12.19 8.88
N LYS A 87 2.63 13.15 9.31
CA LYS A 87 2.59 14.53 8.77
C LYS A 87 2.82 14.55 7.26
N ALA A 88 3.76 13.76 6.75
CA ALA A 88 4.03 13.68 5.31
C ALA A 88 2.86 13.07 4.53
N ARG A 89 2.17 12.08 5.11
CA ARG A 89 0.96 11.47 4.55
C ARG A 89 -0.21 12.44 4.54
N GLU A 90 -0.46 13.12 5.65
CA GLU A 90 -1.52 14.13 5.80
C GLU A 90 -1.35 15.29 4.82
N ALA A 91 -0.14 15.83 4.69
CA ALA A 91 0.15 16.91 3.75
C ALA A 91 -0.15 16.54 2.28
N ILE A 92 -0.10 15.25 1.93
CA ILE A 92 -0.55 14.79 0.62
C ILE A 92 -2.07 14.70 0.59
N ILE A 93 -2.70 14.06 1.58
CA ILE A 93 -4.16 13.91 1.67
C ILE A 93 -4.86 15.27 1.56
N GLU A 94 -4.36 16.30 2.24
CA GLU A 94 -4.91 17.66 2.19
C GLU A 94 -4.85 18.29 0.80
N LYS A 95 -3.78 18.04 0.03
CA LYS A 95 -3.65 18.54 -1.35
C LYS A 95 -4.62 17.87 -2.33
N ILE A 96 -5.12 16.69 -1.97
CA ILE A 96 -6.09 15.93 -2.76
C ILE A 96 -7.49 15.97 -2.16
N LYS A 97 -7.77 16.75 -1.12
CA LYS A 97 -9.16 17.14 -0.82
C LYS A 97 -9.59 18.22 -1.80
#